data_AF-A0A4M3JTE5-F1
#
_entry.id   AF-A0A4M3JTE5-F1
#
_cell.length_a   1.000
_cell.length_b   1.000
_cell.length_c   1.000
_cell.angle_alpha   90.00
_cell.angle_beta   90.00
_cell.angle_gamma   90.00
#
_symmetry.space_group_name_H-M   'P 1'
#
loop_
_entity.id
_entity.type
_entity.pdbx_description
1 polymer ?
#
loop_
_entity_poly.entity_id
_entity_poly.type
_entity_poly.pdbx_seq_one_letter_code
_entity_poly.pdbx_strand_id
1 'polypeptide(L)' 'MVKVRKLPVIVDAIQIDTEMYIDTLEGVMKASPGDWIVTGVDGEKYPVKPDIFEKTYEVI' A
#
# COMPACT_ATOMS: atom_id res chain seq x y z
N MET A 1 30.05 3.33 8.69
CA MET A 1 28.67 3.39 8.14
C MET A 1 28.37 2.05 7.51
N VAL A 2 27.27 1.40 7.89
CA VAL A 2 26.86 0.13 7.28
C VAL A 2 25.91 0.43 6.13
N LYS A 3 26.23 -0.04 4.93
CA LYS A 3 25.32 0.03 3.78
C LYS A 3 24.43 -1.21 3.80
N VAL A 4 23.13 -1.01 3.78
CA VAL A 4 22.12 -2.08 3.79
C VAL A 4 21.22 -1.96 2.57
N ARG A 5 20.59 -3.07 2.15
CA ARG A 5 19.54 -3.09 1.12
C ARG A 5 18.25 -3.60 1.73
N LYS A 6 17.10 -3.03 1.35
CA LYS A 6 15.78 -3.57 1.72
C LYS A 6 15.60 -4.92 1.02
N LEU A 7 14.97 -5.88 1.69
CA LEU A 7 14.63 -7.17 1.07
C LEU A 7 13.57 -6.98 -0.03
N PRO A 8 13.58 -7.79 -1.11
CA PRO A 8 12.52 -7.78 -2.12
C PRO A 8 11.29 -8.47 -1.52
N VAL A 9 10.27 -7.68 -1.20
CA VAL A 9 9.03 -8.18 -0.60
C VAL A 9 7.91 -8.03 -1.62
N ILE A 10 7.22 -9.12 -1.90
CA ILE A 10 6.00 -9.14 -2.72
C ILE A 10 4.82 -8.96 -1.76
N VAL A 11 3.91 -8.07 -2.12
CA VAL A 11 2.73 -7.72 -1.33
C VAL A 11 1.50 -7.75 -2.21
N ASP A 12 0.34 -8.00 -1.59
CA ASP A 12 -0.94 -7.93 -2.29
C ASP A 12 -1.42 -6.48 -2.34
N ALA A 13 -2.07 -6.11 -3.45
CA ALA A 13 -2.69 -4.81 -3.60
C ALA A 13 -4.00 -4.92 -4.37
N ILE A 14 -5.02 -4.18 -3.92
CA ILE A 14 -6.29 -4.04 -4.64
C ILE A 14 -6.52 -2.57 -4.97
N GLN A 15 -6.86 -2.27 -6.21
CA GLN A 15 -7.34 -0.95 -6.58
C GLN A 15 -8.83 -0.87 -6.29
N ILE A 16 -9.26 0.19 -5.61
CA ILE A 16 -10.66 0.38 -5.22
C ILE A 16 -11.35 1.37 -6.17
N ASP A 17 -12.66 1.20 -6.36
CA ASP A 17 -13.50 2.05 -7.21
C ASP A 17 -14.52 2.89 -6.40
N THR A 18 -14.53 2.70 -5.09
CA THR A 18 -15.46 3.31 -4.15
C THR A 18 -14.70 3.88 -2.96
N GLU A 19 -15.31 4.84 -2.26
CA GLU A 19 -14.74 5.39 -1.03
C GLU A 19 -14.82 4.36 0.10
N MET A 20 -13.73 4.19 0.85
CA MET A 20 -13.71 3.32 2.04
C MET A 20 -12.85 3.91 3.15
N TYR A 21 -13.14 3.46 4.36
CA TYR A 21 -12.34 3.72 5.55
C TYR A 21 -11.74 2.41 6.01
N ILE A 22 -10.42 2.37 6.18
CA ILE A 22 -9.68 1.17 6.56
C ILE A 22 -8.88 1.40 7.84
N ASP A 23 -8.81 0.39 8.68
CA ASP A 23 -7.93 0.39 9.84
C ASP A 23 -6.48 0.18 9.40
N THR A 24 -5.61 1.13 9.71
CA THR A 24 -4.15 1.03 9.52
C THR A 24 -3.44 1.09 10.87
N LEU A 25 -2.11 0.92 10.87
CA LEU A 25 -1.32 1.04 12.09
C LEU A 25 -1.30 2.48 12.66
N GLU A 26 -1.59 3.48 11.83
CA GLU A 26 -1.69 4.89 12.19
C GLU A 26 -3.13 5.32 12.57
N GLY A 27 -4.08 4.39 12.54
CA GLY A 27 -5.50 4.61 12.80
C GLY A 27 -6.37 4.48 11.56
N VAL A 28 -7.62 4.92 11.64
CA VAL A 28 -8.56 4.83 10.52
C VAL A 28 -8.15 5.82 9.43
N MET A 29 -7.88 5.31 8.22
CA MET A 29 -7.56 6.12 7.05
C MET A 29 -8.66 6.04 6.00
N LYS A 30 -8.88 7.16 5.30
CA LYS A 30 -9.79 7.25 4.16
C LYS A 30 -9.03 6.91 2.88
N ALA A 31 -9.61 6.02 2.07
CA ALA A 31 -9.20 5.73 0.71
C ALA A 31 -10.28 6.18 -0.27
N SER A 32 -9.86 6.76 -1.39
CA SER A 32 -10.75 7.25 -2.45
C SER A 32 -10.73 6.33 -3.66
N PRO A 33 -11.77 6.36 -4.52
CA PRO A 33 -11.74 5.66 -5.81
C PRO A 33 -10.44 5.92 -6.58
N GLY A 34 -9.82 4.86 -7.08
CA GLY A 34 -8.52 4.86 -7.76
C GLY A 34 -7.33 4.57 -6.85
N ASP A 35 -7.46 4.75 -5.53
CA ASP A 35 -6.39 4.40 -4.60
C ASP A 35 -6.16 2.88 -4.58
N TRP A 36 -4.95 2.49 -4.20
CA TRP A 36 -4.57 1.10 -3.95
C TRP A 36 -4.59 0.83 -2.45
N ILE A 37 -5.24 -0.25 -2.03
CA ILE A 37 -5.06 -0.79 -0.69
C ILE A 37 -4.00 -1.87 -0.76
N VAL A 38 -2.81 -1.56 -0.24
CA VAL A 38 -1.69 -2.49 -0.14
C VAL A 38 -1.76 -3.23 1.19
N THR A 39 -1.60 -4.55 1.16
CA THR A 39 -1.50 -5.40 2.35
C THR A 39 -0.05 -5.80 2.55
N GLY A 40 0.57 -5.32 3.63
CA GLY A 40 1.93 -5.65 4.00
C GLY A 40 2.08 -7.09 4.51
N VAL A 41 3.30 -7.48 4.85
CA VAL A 41 3.67 -8.87 5.13
C VAL A 41 3.04 -9.42 6.41
N ASP A 42 2.75 -8.56 7.37
CA ASP A 42 2.13 -8.90 8.64
C ASP A 42 0.61 -8.68 8.61
N GLY A 43 0.05 -8.42 7.42
CA GLY A 43 -1.39 -8.21 7.19
C GLY A 43 -1.86 -6.77 7.42
N GLU A 44 -0.94 -5.85 7.74
CA GLU A 44 -1.22 -4.43 7.86
C GLU A 44 -1.67 -3.83 6.52
N LYS A 45 -2.55 -2.83 6.56
CA LYS A 45 -3.12 -2.22 5.34
C LYS A 45 -2.79 -0.75 5.24
N TYR A 46 -2.58 -0.30 4.01
CA TYR A 46 -2.31 1.11 3.71
C TYR A 46 -3.00 1.55 2.42
N PRO A 47 -3.64 2.72 2.40
CA PRO A 47 -4.06 3.35 1.16
C PRO A 47 -2.86 4.04 0.50
N VAL A 48 -2.67 3.78 -0.78
CA VAL A 48 -1.59 4.34 -1.60
C VAL A 48 -2.19 5.01 -2.82
N LYS A 49 -1.83 6.27 -3.06
CA LYS A 49 -2.30 7.00 -4.24
C LYS A 49 -1.76 6.37 -5.53
N PRO A 50 -2.53 6.38 -6.64
CA PRO A 50 -2.13 5.72 -7.88
C PRO A 50 -0.75 6.16 -8.37
N ASP A 51 -0.47 7.48 -8.33
CA ASP A 51 0.79 8.06 -8.77
C ASP A 51 2.00 7.70 -7.88
N ILE A 52 1.74 7.36 -6.62
CA ILE A 52 2.75 6.83 -5.69
C ILE A 52 2.93 5.34 -5.96
N PHE A 53 1.84 4.61 -6.16
CA PHE A 53 1.87 3.18 -6.41
C PHE A 53 2.73 2.86 -7.63
N GLU A 54 2.50 3.53 -8.76
CA GLU A 54 3.26 3.38 -10.00
C GLU A 54 4.77 3.67 -9.86
N LYS A 55 5.16 4.50 -8.88
CA LYS A 55 6.56 4.84 -8.61
C LYS A 55 7.24 3.88 -7.64
N THR A 56 6.47 3.10 -6.89
CA THR A 56 6.96 2.33 -5.73
C THR A 56 6.75 0.83 -5.86
N TYR A 57 5.83 0.39 -6.72
CA TYR A 57 5.50 -1.01 -6.96
C TYR A 57 5.56 -1.36 -8.44
N GLU A 58 5.87 -2.62 -8.72
CA GLU A 58 5.79 -3.24 -10.04
C GLU A 58 4.72 -4.33 -9.98
N VAL A 59 3.86 -4.40 -10.99
CA VAL A 59 2.86 -5.47 -11.11
C VAL A 59 3.54 -6.68 -11.73
N ILE A 60 3.49 -7.81 -11.01
CA ILE A 60 4.10 -9.09 -11.41
C ILE A 60 3.10 -10.05 -12.05
#